data_AF-A0A4Q3J6K0-F1
#
_entry.id   AF-A0A4Q3J6K0-F1
#
_cell.length_a   1.000
_cell.length_b   1.000
_cell.length_c   1.000
_cell.angle_alpha   90.00
_cell.angle_beta   90.00
_cell.angle_gamma   90.00
#
_symmetry.space_group_name_H-M   'P 1'
#
loop_
_entity.id
_entity.type
_entity.pdbx_description
1 polymer ?
#
loop_
_entity_poly.entity_id
_entity_poly.type
_entity_poly.pdbx_seq_one_letter_code
_entity_poly.pdbx_strand_id
1 'polypeptide(L)'
;PAAWHNDHSRPERPLARTLEEEISRVMRSRVVNPKWIAGVKRHGYKGAFEIIATVDYMFAFAATTGAVRTHHFDLAFEAFVEDAATRDFIRANNRYGYDELLAKFDDARTRGFWTPRSNSAYALLSGETP
;
A
#
# COMPACT_ATOMS: atom_id res chain seq x y z
N PRO A 1 9.41 -10.24 -20.13
CA PRO A 1 10.63 -10.91 -19.61
C PRO A 1 10.42 -11.24 -18.13
N ALA A 2 11.12 -12.24 -17.57
CA ALA A 2 11.06 -12.50 -16.14
C ALA A 2 11.80 -11.38 -15.37
N ALA A 3 11.17 -10.85 -14.31
CA ALA A 3 11.74 -9.80 -13.46
C ALA A 3 12.22 -10.40 -12.12
N TRP A 4 13.46 -10.06 -11.74
CA TRP A 4 14.13 -10.58 -10.55
C TRP A 4 14.63 -9.45 -9.65
N HIS A 5 14.65 -9.70 -8.35
CA HIS A 5 15.24 -8.85 -7.32
C HIS A 5 16.41 -9.60 -6.66
N ASN A 6 17.59 -8.99 -6.66
CA ASN A 6 18.78 -9.52 -6.01
C ASN A 6 18.98 -8.83 -4.65
N ASP A 7 18.66 -9.56 -3.58
CA ASP A 7 18.81 -9.09 -2.20
C ASP A 7 20.25 -9.32 -1.72
N HIS A 8 21.01 -8.22 -1.64
CA HIS A 8 22.37 -8.18 -1.10
C HIS A 8 22.44 -7.54 0.30
N SER A 9 21.31 -7.44 1.02
CA SER A 9 21.28 -6.86 2.38
C SER A 9 22.13 -7.65 3.39
N ARG A 10 22.38 -8.93 3.09
CA ARG A 10 23.34 -9.80 3.78
C ARG A 10 24.41 -10.27 2.78
N PRO A 11 25.58 -9.60 2.71
CA PRO A 11 26.60 -9.89 1.72
C PRO A 11 27.07 -11.35 1.73
N GLU A 12 27.05 -12.00 2.90
CA GLU A 12 27.43 -13.40 3.10
C GLU A 12 26.39 -14.40 2.58
N ARG A 13 25.16 -13.94 2.31
CA ARG A 13 24.07 -14.79 1.80
C ARG A 13 23.17 -14.02 0.83
N PRO A 14 23.63 -13.72 -0.39
CA PRO A 14 22.81 -13.13 -1.43
C PRO A 14 21.62 -14.03 -1.78
N LEU A 15 20.45 -13.43 -1.98
CA LEU A 15 19.23 -14.16 -2.38
C LEU A 15 18.61 -13.50 -3.61
N ALA A 16 18.43 -14.27 -4.68
CA ALA A 16 17.65 -13.86 -5.83
C ALA A 16 16.20 -14.35 -5.67
N ARG A 17 15.24 -13.46 -5.88
CA ARG A 17 13.80 -13.76 -5.90
C ARG A 17 13.18 -13.22 -7.17
N THR A 18 12.08 -13.79 -7.61
CA THR A 18 11.23 -13.10 -8.57
C THR A 18 10.73 -11.80 -7.95
N LEU A 19 10.42 -10.81 -8.79
CA LEU A 19 9.89 -9.53 -8.29
C LEU A 19 8.56 -9.73 -7.55
N GLU A 20 7.72 -10.68 -7.97
CA GLU A 20 6.44 -10.99 -7.31
C GLU A 20 6.64 -11.55 -5.89
N GLU A 21 7.62 -12.43 -5.70
CA GLU A 21 8.00 -12.93 -4.37
C GLU A 21 8.50 -11.80 -3.47
N GLU A 22 9.32 -10.89 -4.01
CA GLU A 22 9.83 -9.76 -3.23
C GLU A 22 8.72 -8.76 -2.87
N ILE A 23 7.81 -8.44 -3.79
CA ILE A 23 6.62 -7.62 -3.49
C ILE A 23 5.80 -8.27 -2.38
N SER A 24 5.49 -9.56 -2.50
CA SER A 24 4.75 -10.30 -1.47
C SER A 24 5.45 -10.25 -0.10
N ARG A 25 6.78 -10.34 -0.09
CA ARG A 25 7.60 -10.24 1.13
C ARG A 25 7.56 -8.83 1.73
N VAL A 26 7.73 -7.78 0.92
CA VAL A 26 7.68 -6.38 1.37
C VAL A 26 6.29 -6.02 1.90
N MET A 27 5.24 -6.49 1.22
CA MET A 27 3.86 -6.29 1.67
C MET A 27 3.66 -6.79 3.11
N ARG A 28 4.06 -8.03 3.40
CA ARG A 28 3.91 -8.63 4.74
C ARG A 28 4.89 -8.08 5.78
N SER A 29 6.14 -7.84 5.39
CA SER A 29 7.20 -7.46 6.33
C SER A 29 7.17 -5.98 6.71
N ARG A 30 6.64 -5.12 5.83
CA ARG A 30 6.56 -3.67 6.02
C ARG A 30 5.13 -3.14 5.87
N VAL A 31 4.55 -3.20 4.67
CA VAL A 31 3.36 -2.40 4.30
C VAL A 31 2.19 -2.62 5.26
N VAL A 32 1.82 -3.90 5.48
CA VAL A 32 0.72 -4.26 6.39
C VAL A 32 1.19 -4.76 7.75
N ASN A 33 2.47 -4.60 8.07
CA ASN A 33 3.01 -5.04 9.35
C ASN A 33 2.56 -4.10 10.48
N PRO A 34 1.81 -4.56 11.48
CA PRO A 34 1.32 -3.69 12.56
C PRO A 34 2.45 -3.00 13.33
N LYS A 35 3.63 -3.64 13.47
CA LYS A 35 4.80 -3.03 14.13
C LYS A 35 5.35 -1.87 13.32
N TRP A 36 5.37 -1.99 12.00
CA TRP A 36 5.83 -0.92 11.12
C TRP A 36 4.83 0.25 11.13
N ILE A 37 3.53 -0.03 10.98
CA ILE A 37 2.47 0.98 11.02
C ILE A 37 2.51 1.75 12.35
N ALA A 38 2.56 1.04 13.49
CA ALA A 38 2.72 1.66 14.81
C ALA A 38 4.03 2.46 14.94
N GLY A 39 5.10 2.01 14.28
CA GLY A 39 6.37 2.71 14.14
C GLY A 39 6.21 4.07 13.49
N VAL A 40 5.63 4.07 12.30
CA VAL A 40 5.44 5.24 11.45
C VAL A 40 4.48 6.25 12.08
N LYS A 41 3.44 5.78 12.78
CA LYS A 41 2.48 6.64 13.49
C LYS A 41 3.10 7.55 14.55
N ARG A 42 4.33 7.26 15.02
CA ARG A 42 5.06 8.14 15.95
C ARG A 42 5.65 9.40 15.30
N HIS A 43 5.54 9.54 13.98
CA HIS A 43 6.20 10.61 13.21
C HIS A 43 5.24 11.61 12.56
N GLY A 44 4.01 11.75 13.08
CA GLY A 44 3.04 12.78 12.69
C GLY A 44 2.85 12.89 11.17
N TYR A 45 2.97 14.11 10.61
CA TYR A 45 2.87 14.36 9.17
C TYR A 45 3.79 13.45 8.33
N LYS A 46 5.06 13.31 8.71
CA LYS A 46 6.01 12.48 7.95
C LYS A 46 5.61 11.01 8.00
N GLY A 47 5.04 10.57 9.12
CA GLY A 47 4.47 9.23 9.24
C GLY A 47 3.32 9.01 8.27
N ALA A 48 2.35 9.93 8.25
CA ALA A 48 1.24 9.88 7.30
C ALA A 48 1.72 9.88 5.85
N PHE A 49 2.68 10.75 5.53
CA PHE A 49 3.29 10.85 4.19
C PHE A 49 3.89 9.51 3.73
N GLU A 50 4.63 8.80 4.59
CA GLU A 50 5.24 7.51 4.21
C GLU A 50 4.19 6.42 3.91
N ILE A 51 3.04 6.44 4.59
CA ILE A 51 1.93 5.53 4.30
C ILE A 51 1.36 5.85 2.91
N ILE A 52 1.07 7.13 2.65
CA ILE A 52 0.49 7.58 1.37
C ILE A 52 1.41 7.25 0.20
N ALA A 53 2.70 7.60 0.32
CA ALA A 53 3.71 7.33 -0.72
C ALA A 53 3.88 5.84 -1.01
N THR A 54 3.59 4.95 -0.04
CA THR A 54 3.63 3.50 -0.26
C THR A 54 2.67 3.08 -1.38
N VAL A 55 1.47 3.66 -1.41
CA VAL A 55 0.46 3.31 -2.41
C VAL A 55 0.82 3.87 -3.79
N ASP A 56 1.46 5.04 -3.86
CA ASP A 56 2.04 5.54 -5.12
C ASP A 56 3.11 4.58 -5.68
N TYR A 57 3.98 4.04 -4.84
CA TYR A 57 4.98 3.06 -5.27
C TYR A 57 4.32 1.76 -5.73
N MET A 58 3.32 1.27 -5.00
CA MET A 58 2.55 0.09 -5.41
C MET A 58 1.91 0.28 -6.79
N PHE A 59 1.29 1.44 -7.02
CA PHE A 59 0.71 1.80 -8.30
C PHE A 59 1.75 1.81 -9.43
N ALA A 60 2.91 2.44 -9.20
CA ALA A 60 3.98 2.48 -10.19
C ALA A 60 4.51 1.07 -10.53
N PHE A 61 4.70 0.21 -9.54
CA PHE A 61 5.09 -1.19 -9.77
C PHE A 61 4.02 -2.00 -10.49
N ALA A 62 2.74 -1.78 -10.19
CA ALA A 62 1.63 -2.40 -10.94
C ALA A 62 1.69 -2.01 -12.42
N ALA A 63 1.79 -0.69 -12.70
CA ALA A 63 1.80 -0.13 -14.04
C ALA A 63 3.01 -0.55 -14.89
N THR A 64 4.18 -0.73 -14.27
CA THR A 64 5.44 -0.98 -15.00
C THR A 64 5.85 -2.44 -15.05
N THR A 65 5.43 -3.25 -14.07
CA THR A 65 5.92 -4.63 -13.93
C THR A 65 4.81 -5.68 -13.84
N GLY A 66 3.60 -5.31 -13.44
CA GLY A 66 2.52 -6.26 -13.16
C GLY A 66 2.73 -7.14 -11.92
N ALA A 67 3.81 -6.94 -11.16
CA ALA A 67 4.12 -7.73 -9.96
C ALA A 67 3.24 -7.38 -8.75
N VAL A 68 2.70 -6.16 -8.70
CA VAL A 68 1.70 -5.77 -7.70
C VAL A 68 0.31 -6.19 -8.18
N ARG A 69 -0.14 -7.34 -7.71
CA ARG A 69 -1.46 -7.94 -7.96
C ARG A 69 -2.58 -7.32 -7.12
N THR A 70 -3.83 -7.53 -7.55
CA THR A 70 -5.06 -7.04 -6.89
C THR A 70 -5.11 -7.27 -5.37
N HIS A 71 -4.71 -8.46 -4.89
CA HIS A 71 -4.76 -8.79 -3.47
C HIS A 71 -3.77 -7.97 -2.62
N HIS A 72 -2.71 -7.42 -3.23
CA HIS A 72 -1.82 -6.50 -2.52
C HIS A 72 -2.49 -5.15 -2.28
N PHE A 73 -3.30 -4.66 -3.22
CA PHE A 73 -4.12 -3.46 -3.00
C PHE A 73 -5.20 -3.70 -1.96
N ASP A 74 -5.85 -4.88 -1.92
CA ASP A 74 -6.76 -5.23 -0.82
C ASP A 74 -6.07 -5.10 0.55
N LEU A 75 -4.87 -5.70 0.68
CA LEU A 75 -4.08 -5.66 1.91
C LEU A 75 -3.74 -4.22 2.34
N ALA A 76 -3.31 -3.38 1.40
CA ALA A 76 -3.00 -1.98 1.70
C ALA A 76 -4.26 -1.17 2.04
N PHE A 77 -5.38 -1.41 1.36
CA PHE A 77 -6.64 -0.72 1.61
C PHE A 77 -7.19 -1.05 3.00
N GLU A 78 -7.19 -2.33 3.37
CA GLU A 78 -7.58 -2.78 4.71
C GLU A 78 -6.73 -2.09 5.78
N ALA A 79 -5.40 -2.11 5.62
CA ALA A 79 -4.47 -1.56 6.60
C ALA A 79 -4.49 -0.04 6.73
N PHE A 80 -4.77 0.70 5.65
CA PHE A 80 -4.63 2.17 5.60
C PHE A 80 -5.97 2.92 5.62
N VAL A 81 -7.04 2.32 5.13
CA VAL A 81 -8.35 2.97 4.93
C VAL A 81 -9.44 2.35 5.80
N GLU A 82 -9.52 1.01 5.86
CA GLU A 82 -10.55 0.34 6.65
C GLU A 82 -10.22 0.32 8.15
N ASP A 83 -8.95 0.17 8.51
CA ASP A 83 -8.49 0.33 9.90
C ASP A 83 -8.70 1.77 10.37
N ALA A 84 -9.70 1.98 11.23
CA ALA A 84 -10.08 3.30 11.73
C ALA A 84 -8.92 4.01 12.41
N ALA A 85 -8.09 3.30 13.18
CA ALA A 85 -6.96 3.90 13.88
C ALA A 85 -5.88 4.42 12.93
N THR A 86 -5.69 3.79 11.76
CA THR A 86 -4.74 4.25 10.74
C THR A 86 -5.34 5.36 9.91
N ARG A 87 -6.59 5.22 9.47
CA ARG A 87 -7.33 6.26 8.79
C ARG A 87 -7.34 7.58 9.58
N ASP A 88 -7.73 7.52 10.85
CA ASP A 88 -7.86 8.72 11.68
C ASP A 88 -6.50 9.37 11.95
N PHE A 89 -5.45 8.57 12.09
CA PHE A 89 -4.09 9.08 12.18
C PHE A 89 -3.67 9.84 10.91
N ILE A 90 -3.90 9.28 9.72
CA ILE A 90 -3.53 9.92 8.45
C ILE A 90 -4.35 11.21 8.30
N ARG A 91 -5.67 11.17 8.52
CA ARG A 91 -6.55 12.34 8.43
C ARG A 91 -6.14 13.47 9.37
N ALA A 92 -5.76 13.14 10.61
CA ALA A 92 -5.34 14.13 11.60
C ALA A 92 -3.99 14.77 11.28
N ASN A 93 -3.08 14.04 10.64
CA ASN A 93 -1.71 14.49 10.40
C ASN A 93 -1.45 14.98 8.97
N ASN A 94 -2.23 14.53 7.99
CA ASN A 94 -2.15 14.92 6.59
C ASN A 94 -3.49 14.67 5.87
N ARG A 95 -4.48 15.54 6.11
CA ARG A 95 -5.81 15.43 5.51
C ARG A 95 -5.77 15.38 3.98
N TYR A 96 -5.07 16.30 3.33
CA TYR A 96 -4.99 16.35 1.87
C TYR A 96 -4.32 15.10 1.30
N GLY A 97 -3.28 14.61 1.96
CA GLY A 97 -2.64 13.35 1.57
C GLY A 97 -3.55 12.12 1.74
N TYR A 98 -4.51 12.15 2.69
CA TYR A 98 -5.52 11.10 2.78
C TYR A 98 -6.49 11.13 1.58
N ASP A 99 -6.88 12.33 1.13
CA ASP A 99 -7.72 12.47 -0.06
C ASP A 99 -6.98 11.96 -1.31
N GLU A 100 -5.67 12.25 -1.42
CA GLU A 100 -4.80 11.71 -2.48
C GLU A 100 -4.66 10.17 -2.42
N LEU A 101 -4.56 9.61 -1.21
CA LEU A 101 -4.52 8.16 -1.00
C LEU A 101 -5.77 7.48 -1.54
N LEU A 102 -6.96 8.01 -1.22
CA LEU A 102 -8.23 7.48 -1.75
C LEU A 102 -8.32 7.62 -3.26
N ALA A 103 -7.95 8.78 -3.81
CA ALA A 103 -7.90 9.00 -5.25
C ALA A 103 -6.95 8.01 -5.95
N LYS A 104 -5.83 7.64 -5.33
CA LYS A 104 -4.89 6.65 -5.87
C LYS A 104 -5.49 5.25 -5.92
N PHE A 105 -6.22 4.85 -4.88
CA PHE A 105 -6.94 3.59 -4.84
C PHE A 105 -8.04 3.54 -5.91
N ASP A 106 -8.76 4.65 -6.12
CA ASP A 106 -9.75 4.73 -7.18
C ASP A 106 -9.13 4.71 -8.59
N ASP A 107 -7.97 5.35 -8.80
CA ASP A 107 -7.23 5.25 -10.06
C ASP A 107 -6.74 3.81 -10.31
N ALA A 108 -6.24 3.12 -9.26
CA ALA A 108 -5.85 1.72 -9.35
C ALA A 108 -7.03 0.82 -9.75
N ARG A 109 -8.23 1.10 -9.23
CA ARG A 109 -9.48 0.43 -9.60
C ARG A 109 -9.85 0.72 -11.06
N THR A 110 -9.88 1.99 -11.44
CA THR A 110 -10.28 2.44 -12.79
C THR A 110 -9.34 1.91 -13.88
N ARG A 111 -8.04 1.78 -13.59
CA ARG A 111 -7.05 1.21 -14.52
C ARG A 111 -6.95 -0.32 -14.49
N GLY A 112 -7.75 -0.99 -13.66
CA GLY A 112 -7.79 -2.45 -13.57
C GLY A 112 -6.61 -3.08 -12.82
N PHE A 113 -5.81 -2.29 -12.08
CA PHE A 113 -4.75 -2.82 -11.22
C PHE A 113 -5.32 -3.43 -9.94
N TRP A 114 -6.48 -2.95 -9.51
CA TRP A 114 -7.20 -3.43 -8.35
C TRP A 114 -8.67 -3.72 -8.67
N THR A 115 -9.17 -4.84 -8.17
CA THR A 115 -10.58 -5.17 -8.14
C THR A 115 -10.94 -5.47 -6.68
N PRO A 116 -11.54 -4.50 -5.96
CA PRO A 116 -11.87 -4.67 -4.55
C PRO A 116 -12.80 -5.86 -4.34
N ARG A 117 -12.52 -6.68 -3.32
CA ARG A 117 -13.41 -7.78 -2.95
C ARG A 117 -14.59 -7.36 -2.08
N SER A 118 -14.51 -6.19 -1.45
CA SER A 118 -15.50 -5.71 -0.48
C SER A 118 -16.34 -4.55 -1.02
N ASN A 119 -17.64 -4.57 -0.72
CA ASN A 119 -18.56 -3.46 -0.99
C ASN A 119 -18.21 -2.22 -0.15
N SER A 120 -17.58 -2.39 1.03
CA SER A 120 -17.10 -1.26 1.86
C SER A 120 -16.10 -0.39 1.13
N ALA A 121 -15.25 -0.98 0.30
CA ALA A 121 -14.26 -0.25 -0.49
C ALA A 121 -14.93 0.72 -1.46
N TYR A 122 -16.02 0.31 -2.10
CA TYR A 122 -16.78 1.19 -3.00
C TYR A 122 -17.41 2.36 -2.24
N ALA A 123 -18.04 2.11 -1.10
CA ALA A 123 -18.65 3.17 -0.28
C ALA A 123 -17.61 4.19 0.25
N LEU A 124 -16.46 3.69 0.71
CA LEU A 124 -15.37 4.54 1.20
C LEU A 124 -14.71 5.36 0.08
N LEU A 125 -14.70 4.86 -1.15
CA LEU A 125 -14.17 5.58 -2.32
C LEU A 125 -15.18 6.57 -2.93
N SER A 126 -16.49 6.28 -2.89
CA SER A 126 -17.53 7.18 -3.41
C SER A 126 -17.79 8.38 -2.49
N GLY A 127 -17.20 8.40 -1.28
CA GLY A 127 -17.49 9.41 -0.26
C GLY A 127 -18.86 9.24 0.38
N GLU A 128 -19.60 8.18 0.03
CA GLU A 128 -20.84 7.77 0.66
C GLU A 128 -20.49 7.04 1.96
N THR A 129 -20.24 7.80 3.01
CA THR A 129 -20.22 7.22 4.36
C THR A 129 -21.68 6.95 4.76
N PRO A 130 -22.04 5.78 5.33
CA PRO A 130 -23.33 5.60 5.99
C PRO A 130 -23.59 6.63 7.08
#